data_AF-A0A4D8Q595-F1
#
_entry.id   AF-A0A4D8Q595-F1
#
_cell.length_a   1.000
_cell.length_b   1.000
_cell.length_c   1.000
_cell.angle_alpha   90.00
_cell.angle_beta   90.00
_cell.angle_gamma   90.00
#
_symmetry.space_group_name_H-M   'P 1'
#
loop_
_entity.id
_entity.type
_entity.pdbx_description
1 polymer ?
#
loop_
_entity_poly.entity_id
_entity_poly.type
_entity_poly.pdbx_seq_one_letter_code
_entity_poly.pdbx_strand_id
1 'polypeptide(L)'
;MEPRFACTACGKCCHGLLPLTLTDAVAHAVRFPLALVWTVVRSNAKSYDLATRLGTSVRLPNRKTVAVLIQPTAYLPNHFPCPALQADNLCGIHADKPSRCRTMPFYPYREEKDQADLLVPRKGWECDVSAEAPVVYRNHAILDRKDFDRERAELLEQAPVMRTYADYVLKYMPWIVNDLAKMAAAPAGGKLVTSLSSFLTATRRTDARELAAAQAPLMQAMAERTRTDPALADFHKNYAGWAKEMERLAQRP
;
A
#
# COMPACT_ATOMS: atom_id res chain seq x y z
N MET A 1 -13.86 23.26 16.00
CA MET A 1 -14.70 23.04 14.80
C MET A 1 -14.75 21.55 14.55
N GLU A 2 -15.91 20.98 14.31
CA GLU A 2 -16.08 19.54 14.08
C GLU A 2 -15.64 19.19 12.66
N PRO A 3 -14.66 18.30 12.46
CA PRO A 3 -14.23 17.93 11.12
C PRO A 3 -15.32 17.26 10.29
N ARG A 4 -15.48 17.76 9.05
CA ARG A 4 -16.49 17.34 8.08
C ARG A 4 -15.84 16.83 6.81
N PHE A 5 -16.45 15.84 6.17
CA PHE A 5 -15.94 15.28 4.92
C PHE A 5 -17.03 14.54 4.15
N ALA A 6 -17.09 14.77 2.84
CA ALA A 6 -17.79 13.92 1.88
C ALA A 6 -16.95 13.73 0.60
N CYS A 7 -16.96 12.51 0.08
CA CYS A 7 -16.36 12.20 -1.22
C CYS A 7 -17.27 12.71 -2.35
N THR A 8 -16.75 13.57 -3.23
CA THR A 8 -17.45 14.11 -4.41
C THR A 8 -17.26 13.28 -5.66
N ALA A 9 -16.60 12.12 -5.56
CA ALA A 9 -16.24 11.26 -6.69
C ALA A 9 -15.41 11.95 -7.80
N CYS A 10 -14.65 13.00 -7.47
CA CYS A 10 -13.81 13.75 -8.43
C CYS A 10 -12.61 12.99 -9.04
N GLY A 11 -12.35 11.74 -8.61
CA GLY A 11 -11.25 10.91 -9.12
C GLY A 11 -9.83 11.35 -8.73
N LYS A 12 -9.64 12.51 -8.09
CA LYS A 12 -8.30 13.08 -7.79
C LYS A 12 -7.47 12.23 -6.83
N CYS A 13 -8.12 11.47 -5.93
CA CYS A 13 -7.45 10.52 -5.03
C CYS A 13 -7.11 9.17 -5.69
N CYS A 14 -7.61 8.90 -6.89
CA CYS A 14 -7.45 7.62 -7.60
C CYS A 14 -6.19 7.61 -8.50
N HIS A 15 -5.06 8.09 -7.98
CA HIS A 15 -3.79 8.16 -8.71
C HIS A 15 -2.62 7.68 -7.84
N GLY A 16 -1.63 7.06 -8.48
CA GLY A 16 -0.42 6.59 -7.83
C GLY A 16 -0.61 5.38 -6.91
N LEU A 17 0.30 5.26 -5.95
CA LEU A 17 0.39 4.11 -5.07
C LEU A 17 -0.85 3.97 -4.18
N LEU A 18 -1.50 2.80 -4.25
CA LEU A 18 -2.61 2.44 -3.38
C LEU A 18 -2.21 1.23 -2.52
N PRO A 19 -1.98 1.41 -1.20
CA PRO A 19 -1.82 0.28 -0.30
C PRO A 19 -3.11 -0.55 -0.27
N LEU A 20 -2.97 -1.86 -0.30
CA LEU A 20 -4.07 -2.82 -0.30
C LEU A 20 -3.92 -3.74 0.91
N THR A 21 -5.03 -4.28 1.39
CA THR A 21 -4.96 -5.48 2.23
C THR A 21 -4.55 -6.67 1.36
N LEU A 22 -4.05 -7.74 1.97
CA LEU A 22 -3.65 -8.94 1.24
C LEU A 22 -4.84 -9.55 0.50
N THR A 23 -6.03 -9.53 1.12
CA THR A 23 -7.29 -9.95 0.52
C THR A 23 -7.61 -9.12 -0.72
N ASP A 24 -7.58 -7.79 -0.63
CA ASP A 24 -7.82 -6.91 -1.77
C ASP A 24 -6.79 -7.09 -2.89
N ALA A 25 -5.51 -7.26 -2.52
CA ALA A 25 -4.44 -7.47 -3.49
C ALA A 25 -4.67 -8.74 -4.30
N VAL A 26 -5.05 -9.85 -3.65
CA VAL A 26 -5.38 -11.11 -4.31
C VAL A 26 -6.64 -10.96 -5.18
N ALA A 27 -7.71 -10.40 -4.62
CA ALA A 27 -8.98 -10.21 -5.32
C ALA A 27 -8.85 -9.34 -6.59
N HIS A 28 -7.89 -8.42 -6.61
CA HIS A 28 -7.65 -7.52 -7.74
C HIS A 28 -6.32 -7.78 -8.47
N ALA A 29 -5.74 -8.97 -8.34
CA ALA A 29 -4.48 -9.33 -8.99
C ALA A 29 -4.56 -9.34 -10.53
N VAL A 30 -5.75 -9.41 -11.13
CA VAL A 30 -5.91 -9.27 -12.59
C VAL A 30 -5.95 -7.81 -13.05
N ARG A 31 -6.00 -6.85 -12.12
CA ARG A 31 -6.24 -5.44 -12.41
C ARG A 31 -5.09 -4.53 -11.99
N PHE A 32 -4.50 -4.79 -10.83
CA PHE A 32 -3.46 -3.94 -10.27
C PHE A 32 -2.07 -4.57 -10.44
N PRO A 33 -1.06 -3.83 -10.92
CA PRO A 33 0.32 -4.29 -10.84
C PRO A 33 0.76 -4.25 -9.36
N LEU A 34 1.01 -5.41 -8.76
CA LEU A 34 1.24 -5.54 -7.33
C LEU A 34 2.73 -5.57 -6.98
N ALA A 35 3.10 -4.84 -5.94
CA ALA A 35 4.40 -4.93 -5.27
C ALA A 35 4.24 -4.90 -3.76
N LEU A 36 5.31 -5.24 -3.03
CA LEU A 36 5.36 -5.12 -1.58
C LEU A 36 6.16 -3.86 -1.22
N VAL A 37 5.50 -2.92 -0.56
CA VAL A 37 6.10 -1.67 -0.11
C VAL A 37 6.38 -1.76 1.39
N TRP A 38 7.62 -1.44 1.74
CA TRP A 38 8.15 -1.43 3.09
C TRP A 38 8.29 0.02 3.56
N THR A 39 7.68 0.33 4.70
CA THR A 39 7.71 1.66 5.30
C THR A 39 8.23 1.57 6.74
N VAL A 40 9.27 2.34 7.04
CA VAL A 40 9.83 2.41 8.39
C VAL A 40 8.98 3.36 9.26
N VAL A 41 8.64 2.89 10.46
CA VAL A 41 8.03 3.68 11.53
C VAL A 41 9.01 3.74 12.69
N ARG A 42 9.49 4.95 13.00
CA ARG A 42 10.45 5.21 14.07
C ARG A 42 9.82 5.02 15.45
N SER A 43 10.64 4.67 16.44
CA SER A 43 10.21 4.45 17.83
C SER A 43 9.55 5.65 18.50
N ASN A 44 9.79 6.87 18.02
CA ASN A 44 9.17 8.09 18.54
C ASN A 44 7.90 8.50 17.79
N ALA A 45 7.49 7.75 16.75
CA ALA A 45 6.26 8.05 16.02
C ALA A 45 5.04 7.60 16.83
N LYS A 46 3.95 8.40 16.81
CA LYS A 46 2.69 8.07 17.49
C LYS A 46 2.11 6.71 17.08
N SER A 47 2.36 6.29 15.85
CA SER A 47 1.88 5.01 15.29
C SER A 47 2.84 3.83 15.53
N TYR A 48 3.91 4.00 16.30
CA TYR A 48 4.93 2.95 16.46
C TYR A 48 4.36 1.65 17.04
N ASP A 49 3.63 1.72 18.15
CA ASP A 49 3.05 0.54 18.79
C ASP A 49 2.07 -0.17 17.87
N LEU A 50 1.26 0.59 17.14
CA LEU A 50 0.38 0.02 16.13
C LEU A 50 1.17 -0.63 14.99
N ALA A 51 2.23 0.02 14.51
CA ALA A 51 3.04 -0.49 13.41
C ALA A 51 3.74 -1.81 13.77
N THR A 52 4.14 -2.02 15.03
CA THR A 52 4.68 -3.33 15.47
C THR A 52 3.60 -4.42 15.48
N ARG A 53 2.35 -4.08 15.78
CA ARG A 53 1.21 -5.01 15.73
C ARG A 53 0.80 -5.37 14.29
N LEU A 54 0.80 -4.41 13.38
CA LEU A 54 0.41 -4.62 11.97
C LEU A 54 1.54 -5.18 11.09
N GLY A 55 2.79 -4.94 11.47
CA GLY A 55 3.97 -5.31 10.71
C GLY A 55 4.95 -6.14 11.53
N THR A 56 6.23 -5.78 11.43
CA THR A 56 7.33 -6.41 12.17
C THR A 56 8.22 -5.38 12.85
N SER A 57 9.10 -5.84 13.73
CA SER A 57 10.16 -5.04 14.35
C SER A 57 11.50 -5.50 13.81
N VAL A 58 12.32 -4.57 13.35
CA VAL A 58 13.65 -4.86 12.79
C VAL A 58 14.72 -4.15 13.60
N ARG A 59 15.74 -4.92 14.01
CA ARG A 59 16.95 -4.37 14.62
C ARG A 59 17.92 -3.94 13.52
N LEU A 60 18.24 -2.65 13.50
CA LEU A 60 19.14 -2.04 12.53
C LEU A 60 20.62 -2.24 12.91
N PRO A 61 21.58 -1.98 12.00
CA PRO A 61 23.01 -2.17 12.27
C PRO A 61 23.52 -1.27 13.42
N ASN A 62 22.91 -0.09 13.58
CA ASN A 62 23.18 0.83 14.69
C ASN A 62 22.51 0.42 16.02
N ARG A 63 22.02 -0.82 16.12
CA ARG A 63 21.33 -1.42 17.28
C ARG A 63 19.99 -0.79 17.65
N LYS A 64 19.52 0.23 16.92
CA LYS A 64 18.16 0.76 17.09
C LYS A 64 17.14 -0.23 16.55
N THR A 65 15.97 -0.27 17.18
CA THR A 65 14.83 -1.04 16.68
C THR A 65 13.84 -0.09 16.03
N VAL A 66 13.32 -0.49 14.89
CA VAL A 66 12.25 0.22 14.18
C VAL A 66 11.09 -0.72 13.90
N ALA A 67 9.88 -0.17 13.81
CA ALA A 67 8.75 -0.90 13.27
C ALA A 67 8.78 -0.78 11.74
N VAL A 68 8.34 -1.82 11.05
CA VAL A 68 8.31 -1.89 9.60
C VAL A 68 6.94 -2.40 9.18
N LEU A 69 6.22 -1.54 8.46
CA LEU A 69 4.98 -1.90 7.78
C LEU A 69 5.31 -2.44 6.40
N ILE A 70 4.72 -3.58 6.04
CA ILE A 70 4.86 -4.20 4.73
C ILE A 70 3.46 -4.35 4.13
N GLN A 71 3.26 -3.74 2.97
CA GLN A 71 1.93 -3.57 2.39
C GLN A 71 1.95 -4.04 0.94
N PRO A 72 1.08 -5.00 0.55
CA PRO A 72 0.68 -5.14 -0.84
C PRO A 72 0.21 -3.78 -1.37
N THR A 73 0.65 -3.40 -2.54
CA THR A 73 0.39 -2.07 -3.10
C THR A 73 0.13 -2.19 -4.58
N ALA A 74 -0.94 -1.56 -5.07
CA ALA A 74 -1.05 -1.25 -6.49
C ALA A 74 0.06 -0.25 -6.82
N TYR A 75 1.14 -0.75 -7.41
CA TYR A 75 2.37 -0.03 -7.65
C TYR A 75 2.25 0.74 -8.95
N LEU A 76 1.88 2.01 -8.85
CA LEU A 76 1.67 2.93 -9.96
C LEU A 76 2.46 4.23 -9.74
N PRO A 77 3.04 4.84 -10.79
CA PRO A 77 3.58 6.19 -10.72
C PRO A 77 2.54 7.21 -10.24
N ASN A 78 2.99 8.25 -9.53
CA ASN A 78 2.09 9.20 -8.85
C ASN A 78 1.05 9.88 -9.76
N HIS A 79 1.39 10.10 -11.04
CA HIS A 79 0.49 10.74 -12.01
C HIS A 79 -0.28 9.73 -12.87
N PHE A 80 -0.06 8.43 -12.70
CA PHE A 80 -0.82 7.41 -13.42
C PHE A 80 -2.18 7.22 -12.74
N PRO A 81 -3.27 7.15 -13.53
CA PRO A 81 -4.59 6.87 -12.98
C PRO A 81 -4.67 5.41 -12.49
N CYS A 82 -5.50 5.20 -11.48
CA CYS A 82 -5.91 3.86 -11.07
C CYS A 82 -6.49 3.09 -12.29
N PRO A 83 -6.13 1.82 -12.52
CA PRO A 83 -6.70 1.00 -13.59
C PRO A 83 -8.23 0.81 -13.54
N ALA A 84 -8.88 1.19 -12.44
CA ALA A 84 -10.34 1.19 -12.32
C ALA A 84 -10.96 2.59 -12.50
N LEU A 85 -10.17 3.64 -12.75
CA LEU A 85 -10.67 4.98 -13.00
C LEU A 85 -11.15 5.07 -14.46
N GLN A 86 -12.41 5.43 -14.64
CA GLN A 86 -13.04 5.58 -15.95
C GLN A 86 -12.83 6.99 -16.50
N ALA A 87 -13.16 7.20 -17.77
CA ALA A 87 -12.96 8.47 -18.47
C ALA A 87 -13.79 9.63 -17.87
N ASP A 88 -14.88 9.32 -17.18
CA ASP A 88 -15.73 10.26 -16.44
C ASP A 88 -15.24 10.53 -15.00
N ASN A 89 -14.05 10.04 -14.64
CA ASN A 89 -13.45 10.07 -13.29
C ASN A 89 -14.18 9.23 -12.23
N LEU A 90 -15.15 8.40 -12.63
CA LEU A 90 -15.81 7.46 -11.72
C LEU A 90 -15.03 6.16 -11.59
N CYS A 91 -15.27 5.46 -10.48
CA CYS A 91 -14.65 4.18 -10.21
C CYS A 91 -15.48 3.05 -10.83
N GLY A 92 -14.93 2.38 -11.83
CA GLY A 92 -15.58 1.27 -12.54
C GLY A 92 -15.73 -0.02 -11.72
N ILE A 93 -15.21 -0.05 -10.49
CA ILE A 93 -15.36 -1.17 -9.54
C ILE A 93 -16.02 -0.70 -8.24
N HIS A 94 -16.91 0.29 -8.28
CA HIS A 94 -17.45 0.91 -7.06
C HIS A 94 -17.99 -0.10 -6.04
N ALA A 95 -18.74 -1.10 -6.50
CA ALA A 95 -19.32 -2.15 -5.67
C ALA A 95 -18.25 -3.05 -5.01
N ASP A 96 -17.10 -3.22 -5.66
CA ASP A 96 -16.00 -4.11 -5.28
C ASP A 96 -14.72 -3.33 -4.96
N LYS A 97 -14.84 -2.08 -4.50
CA LYS A 97 -13.68 -1.27 -4.13
C LYS A 97 -12.84 -1.96 -3.05
N PRO A 98 -11.50 -1.83 -3.12
CA PRO A 98 -10.63 -2.19 -2.01
C PRO A 98 -11.06 -1.53 -0.70
N SER A 99 -10.87 -2.22 0.43
CA SER A 99 -11.10 -1.69 1.77
C SER A 99 -10.41 -0.33 1.96
N ARG A 100 -9.17 -0.17 1.48
CA ARG A 100 -8.44 1.10 1.54
C ARG A 100 -9.20 2.28 0.94
N CYS A 101 -9.89 2.06 -0.18
CA CYS A 101 -10.66 3.08 -0.88
C CYS A 101 -11.97 3.43 -0.16
N ARG A 102 -12.60 2.45 0.50
CA ARG A 102 -13.83 2.65 1.28
C ARG A 102 -13.59 3.44 2.55
N THR A 103 -12.47 3.18 3.21
CA THR A 103 -12.10 3.83 4.46
C THR A 103 -11.68 5.30 4.31
N MET A 104 -11.50 5.81 3.07
CA MET A 104 -11.18 7.22 2.81
C MET A 104 -12.24 8.13 3.48
N PRO A 105 -11.85 9.15 4.27
CA PRO A 105 -10.51 9.77 4.39
C PRO A 105 -9.59 9.16 5.45
N PHE A 106 -10.08 8.22 6.26
CA PHE A 106 -9.33 7.66 7.36
C PHE A 106 -8.26 6.66 6.90
N TYR A 107 -7.30 6.40 7.78
CA TYR A 107 -6.15 5.54 7.53
C TYR A 107 -5.88 4.62 8.73
N PRO A 108 -6.35 3.36 8.70
CA PRO A 108 -6.04 2.30 9.65
C PRO A 108 -4.57 1.86 9.69
N TYR A 109 -3.60 2.73 9.46
CA TYR A 109 -2.22 2.50 9.91
C TYR A 109 -1.81 3.52 10.98
N ARG A 110 -2.74 4.43 11.34
CA ARG A 110 -2.65 5.34 12.48
C ARG A 110 -3.72 4.96 13.51
N GLU A 111 -3.52 5.38 14.74
CA GLU A 111 -4.52 5.24 15.79
C GLU A 111 -5.75 6.12 15.47
N GLU A 112 -6.92 5.74 15.98
CA GLU A 112 -8.17 6.46 15.75
C GLU A 112 -8.07 7.94 16.16
N LYS A 113 -7.40 8.22 17.28
CA LYS A 113 -7.21 9.57 17.79
C LYS A 113 -6.34 10.49 16.92
N ASP A 114 -5.60 9.93 15.96
CA ASP A 114 -4.59 10.59 15.13
C ASP A 114 -5.00 10.64 13.64
N GLN A 115 -6.29 10.89 13.38
CA GLN A 115 -6.86 10.92 12.03
C GLN A 115 -7.20 12.32 11.51
N ALA A 116 -7.23 13.33 12.40
CA ALA A 116 -7.79 14.65 12.10
C ALA A 116 -7.13 15.36 10.90
N ASP A 117 -5.81 15.19 10.71
CA ASP A 117 -5.07 15.80 9.61
C ASP A 117 -5.41 15.19 8.24
N LEU A 118 -5.94 13.97 8.22
CA LEU A 118 -6.35 13.28 6.98
C LEU A 118 -7.67 13.80 6.43
N LEU A 119 -8.41 14.57 7.22
CA LEU A 119 -9.67 15.21 6.82
C LEU A 119 -9.45 16.48 6.01
N VAL A 120 -8.20 16.93 5.86
CA VAL A 120 -7.82 18.03 4.98
C VAL A 120 -7.44 17.45 3.61
N PRO A 121 -8.23 17.72 2.55
CA PRO A 121 -7.91 17.22 1.21
C PRO A 121 -6.58 17.79 0.72
N ARG A 122 -5.86 17.01 -0.08
CA ARG A 122 -4.64 17.50 -0.73
C ARG A 122 -4.98 18.63 -1.70
N LYS A 123 -4.00 19.49 -1.99
CA LYS A 123 -4.15 20.56 -2.98
C LYS A 123 -4.68 19.99 -4.31
N GLY A 124 -5.77 20.57 -4.82
CA GLY A 124 -6.43 20.17 -6.06
C GLY A 124 -7.42 19.00 -5.93
N TRP A 125 -7.62 18.46 -4.73
CA TRP A 125 -8.71 17.52 -4.47
C TRP A 125 -10.00 18.29 -4.20
N GLU A 126 -11.10 17.79 -4.75
CA GLU A 126 -12.40 18.46 -4.75
C GLU A 126 -13.36 17.83 -3.73
N CYS A 127 -12.85 17.21 -2.66
CA CYS A 127 -13.68 16.65 -1.60
C CYS A 127 -14.45 17.77 -0.87
N ASP A 128 -15.69 17.50 -0.48
CA ASP A 128 -16.49 18.48 0.27
C ASP A 128 -16.12 18.42 1.75
N VAL A 129 -15.62 19.54 2.27
CA VAL A 129 -15.29 19.75 3.69
C VAL A 129 -16.00 20.99 4.24
N SER A 130 -17.03 21.47 3.54
CA SER A 130 -17.83 22.62 3.91
C SER A 130 -18.73 22.33 5.11
N ALA A 131 -19.54 23.32 5.50
CA ALA A 131 -20.57 23.12 6.52
C ALA A 131 -21.69 22.15 6.09
N GLU A 132 -21.85 21.93 4.78
CA GLU A 132 -22.87 21.02 4.21
C GLU A 132 -22.44 19.55 4.31
N ALA A 133 -21.13 19.29 4.29
CA ALA A 133 -20.59 17.94 4.48
C ALA A 133 -20.93 17.38 5.89
N PRO A 134 -21.15 16.05 6.01
CA PRO A 134 -21.43 15.44 7.30
C PRO A 134 -20.22 15.54 8.22
N VAL A 135 -20.48 15.65 9.53
CA VAL A 135 -19.44 15.46 10.55
C VAL A 135 -19.05 13.99 10.54
N VAL A 136 -17.76 13.71 10.48
CA VAL A 136 -17.24 12.33 10.42
C VAL A 136 -16.32 11.98 11.58
N TYR A 137 -15.86 12.97 12.33
CA TYR A 137 -14.90 12.81 13.41
C TYR A 137 -15.16 13.82 14.54
N ARG A 138 -15.16 13.37 15.79
CA ARG A 138 -15.43 14.22 16.96
C ARG A 138 -14.72 13.66 18.18
N ASN A 139 -14.14 14.52 19.02
CA ASN A 139 -13.50 14.13 20.29
C ASN A 139 -12.52 12.96 20.15
N HIS A 140 -11.69 13.00 19.10
CA HIS A 140 -10.73 11.95 18.79
C HIS A 140 -11.33 10.58 18.40
N ALA A 141 -12.59 10.54 18.00
CA ALA A 141 -13.29 9.33 17.57
C ALA A 141 -13.93 9.50 16.19
N ILE A 142 -13.88 8.44 15.40
CA ILE A 142 -14.58 8.33 14.11
C ILE A 142 -16.06 8.03 14.40
N LEU A 143 -16.97 8.74 13.73
CA LEU A 143 -18.41 8.59 13.99
C LEU A 143 -19.01 7.33 13.37
N ASP A 144 -18.68 7.03 12.10
CA ASP A 144 -18.97 5.74 11.46
C ASP A 144 -17.67 4.97 11.22
N ARG A 145 -17.48 3.93 12.02
CA ARG A 145 -16.25 3.14 12.04
C ARG A 145 -16.27 1.91 11.15
N LYS A 146 -17.39 1.60 10.48
CA LYS A 146 -17.57 0.30 9.82
C LYS A 146 -16.43 -0.06 8.86
N ASP A 147 -16.06 0.87 7.98
CA ASP A 147 -15.00 0.63 6.98
C ASP A 147 -13.60 0.68 7.63
N PHE A 148 -13.41 1.57 8.60
CA PHE A 148 -12.16 1.67 9.37
C PHE A 148 -11.84 0.37 10.13
N ASP A 149 -12.83 -0.17 10.85
CA ASP A 149 -12.69 -1.38 11.65
C ASP A 149 -12.54 -2.61 10.76
N ARG A 150 -13.25 -2.68 9.62
CA ARG A 150 -13.07 -3.77 8.64
C ARG A 150 -11.64 -3.83 8.14
N GLU A 151 -11.12 -2.72 7.61
CA GLU A 151 -9.74 -2.72 7.10
C GLU A 151 -8.73 -2.93 8.23
N ARG A 152 -8.94 -2.35 9.42
CA ARG A 152 -8.12 -2.62 10.60
C ARG A 152 -8.02 -4.11 10.91
N ALA A 153 -9.14 -4.82 10.85
CA ALA A 153 -9.20 -6.26 11.11
C ALA A 153 -8.43 -7.04 10.03
N GLU A 154 -8.64 -6.73 8.75
CA GLU A 154 -7.90 -7.35 7.63
C GLU A 154 -6.38 -7.14 7.77
N LEU A 155 -5.95 -5.94 8.21
CA LEU A 155 -4.53 -5.63 8.44
C LEU A 155 -3.93 -6.39 9.62
N LEU A 156 -4.71 -6.64 10.67
CA LEU A 156 -4.28 -7.46 11.81
C LEU A 156 -4.21 -8.93 11.42
N GLU A 157 -5.19 -9.42 10.66
CA GLU A 157 -5.26 -10.79 10.17
C GLU A 157 -4.09 -11.14 9.26
N GLN A 158 -3.68 -10.24 8.36
CA GLN A 158 -2.54 -10.48 7.47
C GLN A 158 -1.16 -10.35 8.15
N ALA A 159 -1.09 -9.74 9.34
CA ALA A 159 0.18 -9.39 9.98
C ALA A 159 1.13 -10.59 10.19
N PRO A 160 0.68 -11.79 10.61
CA PRO A 160 1.53 -12.97 10.72
C PRO A 160 2.21 -13.33 9.38
N VAL A 161 1.48 -13.28 8.27
CA VAL A 161 2.01 -13.58 6.93
C VAL A 161 3.06 -12.54 6.52
N MET A 162 2.82 -11.26 6.83
CA MET A 162 3.79 -10.19 6.57
C MET A 162 5.07 -10.37 7.39
N ARG A 163 4.98 -10.88 8.62
CA ARG A 163 6.17 -11.21 9.45
C ARG A 163 6.96 -12.38 8.87
N THR A 164 6.28 -13.46 8.46
CA THR A 164 6.95 -14.59 7.77
C THR A 164 7.69 -14.12 6.52
N TYR A 165 7.06 -13.25 5.73
CA TYR A 165 7.72 -12.64 4.59
C TYR A 165 8.92 -11.79 5.00
N ALA A 166 8.77 -10.98 6.06
CA ALA A 166 9.86 -10.15 6.55
C ALA A 166 11.08 -10.99 6.98
N ASP A 167 10.85 -12.05 7.75
CA ASP A 167 11.91 -12.94 8.23
C ASP A 167 12.64 -13.61 7.06
N TYR A 168 11.91 -14.07 6.04
CA TYR A 168 12.49 -14.61 4.82
C TYR A 168 13.39 -13.58 4.12
N VAL A 169 12.87 -12.36 3.91
CA VAL A 169 13.60 -11.30 3.22
C VAL A 169 14.84 -10.89 4.00
N LEU A 170 14.74 -10.70 5.33
CA LEU A 170 15.88 -10.33 6.15
C LEU A 170 16.94 -11.42 6.24
N LYS A 171 16.54 -12.70 6.15
CA LYS A 171 17.45 -13.84 6.11
C LYS A 171 18.21 -13.96 4.79
N TYR A 172 17.53 -13.81 3.66
CA TYR A 172 18.09 -14.09 2.33
C TYR A 172 18.54 -12.83 1.57
N MET A 173 18.13 -11.65 2.02
CA MET A 173 18.46 -10.35 1.43
C MET A 173 18.98 -9.38 2.51
N PRO A 174 20.10 -9.70 3.19
CA PRO A 174 20.55 -8.95 4.37
C PRO A 174 20.88 -7.47 4.08
N TRP A 175 21.11 -7.09 2.81
CA TRP A 175 21.30 -5.68 2.43
C TRP A 175 20.07 -4.81 2.69
N ILE A 176 18.86 -5.40 2.74
CA ILE A 176 17.61 -4.66 3.04
C ILE A 176 17.68 -3.99 4.42
N VAL A 177 18.39 -4.59 5.38
CA VAL A 177 18.60 -3.98 6.70
C VAL A 177 19.33 -2.62 6.58
N ASN A 178 20.27 -2.50 5.64
CA ASN A 178 20.97 -1.24 5.39
C ASN A 178 20.06 -0.20 4.74
N ASP A 179 19.18 -0.60 3.83
CA ASP A 179 18.22 0.31 3.21
C ASP A 179 17.16 0.78 4.21
N LEU A 180 16.68 -0.11 5.08
CA LEU A 180 15.82 0.26 6.21
C LEU A 180 16.53 1.24 7.16
N ALA A 181 17.84 1.06 7.40
CA ALA A 181 18.62 1.99 8.21
C ALA A 181 18.74 3.38 7.57
N LYS A 182 18.97 3.45 6.24
CA LYS A 182 18.97 4.71 5.49
C LYS A 182 17.61 5.41 5.57
N MET A 183 16.52 4.66 5.34
CA MET A 183 15.15 5.18 5.46
C MET A 183 14.86 5.69 6.88
N ALA A 184 15.31 4.98 7.90
CA ALA A 184 15.15 5.39 9.29
C ALA A 184 15.89 6.69 9.60
N ALA A 185 17.00 6.99 8.92
CA ALA A 185 17.78 8.22 9.09
C ALA A 185 17.25 9.41 8.27
N ALA A 186 16.60 9.17 7.13
CA ALA A 186 16.15 10.23 6.21
C ALA A 186 14.96 11.05 6.77
N PRO A 187 14.98 12.40 6.80
CA PRO A 187 13.91 13.22 7.38
C PRO A 187 12.52 12.94 6.79
N ALA A 188 12.44 12.78 5.47
CA ALA A 188 11.21 12.45 4.76
C ALA A 188 10.81 10.96 4.85
N GLY A 189 11.61 10.15 5.55
CA GLY A 189 11.50 8.70 5.53
C GLY A 189 11.91 8.13 4.17
N GLY A 190 11.20 7.11 3.72
CA GLY A 190 11.41 6.49 2.42
C GLY A 190 10.50 5.28 2.24
N LYS A 191 10.59 4.68 1.07
CA LYS A 191 9.93 3.42 0.73
C LYS A 191 10.95 2.49 0.14
N LEU A 192 10.98 1.26 0.61
CA LEU A 192 11.65 0.15 -0.07
C LEU A 192 10.58 -0.65 -0.78
N VAL A 193 10.84 -1.09 -2.01
CA VAL A 193 9.89 -1.85 -2.81
C VAL A 193 10.51 -3.18 -3.20
N THR A 194 9.71 -4.23 -3.10
CA THR A 194 10.12 -5.62 -3.36
C THR A 194 9.07 -6.31 -4.22
N SER A 195 9.50 -7.31 -5.00
CA SER A 195 8.62 -7.97 -5.95
C SER A 195 7.58 -8.85 -5.26
N LEU A 196 6.41 -9.00 -5.89
CA LEU A 196 5.41 -9.99 -5.46
C LEU A 196 6.00 -11.41 -5.49
N SER A 197 6.91 -11.73 -6.41
CA SER A 197 7.51 -13.07 -6.53
C SER A 197 8.22 -13.51 -5.25
N SER A 198 8.91 -12.56 -4.60
CA SER A 198 9.61 -12.80 -3.34
C SER A 198 8.63 -13.14 -2.22
N PHE A 199 7.49 -12.46 -2.17
CA PHE A 199 6.42 -12.72 -1.23
C PHE A 199 5.77 -14.09 -1.46
N LEU A 200 5.40 -14.40 -2.71
CA LEU A 200 4.79 -15.69 -3.07
C LEU A 200 5.70 -16.87 -2.71
N THR A 201 7.01 -16.71 -2.96
CA THR A 201 8.02 -17.72 -2.62
C THR A 201 8.18 -17.88 -1.10
N ALA A 202 8.33 -16.77 -0.38
CA ALA A 202 8.53 -16.77 1.07
C ALA A 202 7.36 -17.40 1.84
N THR A 203 6.15 -17.13 1.39
CA THR A 203 4.90 -17.54 2.05
C THR A 203 4.37 -18.88 1.55
N ARG A 204 5.01 -19.47 0.53
CA ARG A 204 4.61 -20.75 -0.09
C ARG A 204 3.12 -20.79 -0.43
N ARG A 205 2.60 -19.69 -0.97
CA ARG A 205 1.19 -19.56 -1.30
C ARG A 205 0.76 -20.61 -2.31
N THR A 206 -0.40 -21.22 -2.07
CA THR A 206 -0.97 -22.26 -2.92
C THR A 206 -1.42 -21.71 -4.28
N ASP A 207 -1.85 -20.45 -4.33
CA ASP A 207 -2.28 -19.74 -5.54
C ASP A 207 -1.13 -18.98 -6.24
N ALA A 208 0.13 -19.23 -5.87
CA ALA A 208 1.27 -18.46 -6.38
C ALA A 208 1.40 -18.48 -7.91
N ARG A 209 1.08 -19.61 -8.56
CA ARG A 209 1.14 -19.74 -10.02
C ARG A 209 0.06 -18.92 -10.71
N GLU A 210 -1.16 -18.94 -10.19
CA GLU A 210 -2.31 -18.19 -10.72
C GLU A 210 -2.07 -16.68 -10.59
N LEU A 211 -1.62 -16.24 -9.41
CA LEU A 211 -1.25 -14.85 -9.17
C LEU A 211 -0.11 -14.40 -10.09
N ALA A 212 0.91 -15.24 -10.28
CA ALA A 212 2.02 -14.93 -11.18
C ALA A 212 1.55 -14.81 -12.64
N ALA A 213 0.68 -15.71 -13.10
CA ALA A 213 0.11 -15.66 -14.44
C ALA A 213 -0.75 -14.39 -14.66
N ALA A 214 -1.52 -13.97 -13.66
CA ALA A 214 -2.31 -12.74 -13.70
C ALA A 214 -1.42 -11.48 -13.73
N GLN A 215 -0.30 -11.50 -13.01
CA GLN A 215 0.57 -10.32 -12.84
C GLN A 215 1.54 -10.10 -14.00
N ALA A 216 2.06 -11.17 -14.63
CA ALA A 216 3.01 -11.07 -15.74
C ALA A 216 2.57 -10.07 -16.85
N PRO A 217 1.36 -10.18 -17.44
CA PRO A 217 0.94 -9.25 -18.49
C PRO A 217 0.77 -7.81 -17.99
N LEU A 218 0.34 -7.61 -16.73
CA LEU A 218 0.22 -6.27 -16.14
C LEU A 218 1.59 -5.61 -15.99
N MET A 219 2.59 -6.37 -15.53
CA MET A 219 3.97 -5.88 -15.39
C MET A 219 4.58 -5.56 -16.75
N GLN A 220 4.38 -6.40 -17.76
CA GLN A 220 4.84 -6.12 -19.14
C GLN A 220 4.22 -4.83 -19.70
N ALA A 221 2.91 -4.66 -19.56
CA ALA A 221 2.22 -3.46 -20.03
C ALA A 221 2.74 -2.20 -19.31
N MET A 222 2.98 -2.28 -18.01
CA MET A 222 3.53 -1.18 -17.24
C MET A 222 5.00 -0.89 -17.58
N ALA A 223 5.80 -1.92 -17.88
CA ALA A 223 7.16 -1.75 -18.34
C ALA A 223 7.21 -0.97 -19.65
N GLU A 224 6.33 -1.26 -20.61
CA GLU A 224 6.27 -0.51 -21.87
C GLU A 224 5.84 0.94 -21.65
N ARG A 225 4.80 1.17 -20.83
CA ARG A 225 4.31 2.53 -20.52
C ARG A 225 5.32 3.41 -19.80
N THR A 226 6.32 2.82 -19.15
CA THR A 226 7.34 3.55 -18.38
C THR A 226 8.71 3.57 -19.07
N ARG A 227 8.85 2.90 -20.22
CA ARG A 227 10.14 2.67 -20.90
C ARG A 227 10.85 3.94 -21.33
N THR A 228 10.12 4.95 -21.79
CA THR A 228 10.69 6.14 -22.43
C THR A 228 10.78 7.36 -21.52
N ASP A 229 10.24 7.29 -20.30
CA ASP A 229 10.27 8.40 -19.36
C ASP A 229 11.40 8.21 -18.33
N PRO A 230 12.48 9.00 -18.37
CA PRO A 230 13.57 8.92 -17.40
C PRO A 230 13.12 9.15 -15.95
N ALA A 231 12.06 9.92 -15.71
CA ALA A 231 11.52 10.13 -14.38
C ALA A 231 10.86 8.87 -13.80
N LEU A 232 10.59 7.87 -14.64
CA LEU A 232 10.00 6.59 -14.29
C LEU A 232 11.00 5.43 -14.38
N ALA A 233 12.30 5.69 -14.49
CA ALA A 233 13.33 4.67 -14.67
C ALA A 233 13.28 3.55 -13.60
N ASP A 234 13.06 3.90 -12.33
CA ASP A 234 12.94 2.93 -11.25
C ASP A 234 11.68 2.06 -11.38
N PHE A 235 10.56 2.67 -11.76
CA PHE A 235 9.32 1.95 -12.05
C PHE A 235 9.52 0.99 -13.23
N HIS A 236 10.11 1.47 -14.33
CA HIS A 236 10.41 0.66 -15.51
C HIS A 236 11.30 -0.54 -15.17
N LYS A 237 12.41 -0.30 -14.47
CA LYS A 237 13.33 -1.35 -14.02
C LYS A 237 12.61 -2.41 -13.21
N ASN A 238 11.76 -1.98 -12.27
CA ASN A 238 10.97 -2.86 -11.43
C ASN A 238 9.98 -3.68 -12.27
N TYR A 239 9.15 -3.05 -13.10
CA TYR A 239 8.19 -3.76 -13.94
C TYR A 239 8.85 -4.76 -14.89
N ALA A 240 9.92 -4.35 -15.59
CA ALA A 240 10.63 -5.21 -16.53
C ALA A 240 11.30 -6.41 -15.85
N GLY A 241 11.87 -6.21 -14.65
CA GLY A 241 12.45 -7.29 -13.85
C GLY A 241 11.38 -8.24 -13.32
N TRP A 242 10.32 -7.70 -12.72
CA TRP A 242 9.27 -8.49 -12.08
C TRP A 242 8.39 -9.23 -13.09
N ALA A 243 8.21 -8.71 -14.31
CA ALA A 243 7.55 -9.46 -15.39
C ALA A 243 8.23 -10.82 -15.62
N LYS A 244 9.57 -10.84 -15.74
CA LYS A 244 10.35 -12.08 -15.93
C LYS A 244 10.26 -13.02 -14.72
N GLU A 245 10.22 -12.47 -13.51
CA GLU A 245 10.04 -13.25 -12.29
C GLU A 245 8.65 -13.91 -12.25
N MET A 246 7.59 -13.18 -12.63
CA MET A 246 6.22 -13.68 -12.70
C MET A 246 6.08 -14.76 -13.77
N GLU A 247 6.60 -14.55 -14.98
CA GLU A 247 6.60 -15.56 -16.05
C GLU A 247 7.24 -16.88 -15.58
N ARG A 248 8.43 -16.79 -14.97
CA ARG A 248 9.13 -17.96 -14.46
C ARG A 248 8.34 -18.67 -13.37
N LEU A 249 7.72 -17.91 -12.45
CA LEU A 249 6.94 -18.47 -11.36
C LEU A 249 5.66 -19.16 -11.86
N ALA A 250 4.98 -18.60 -12.87
CA ALA A 250 3.79 -19.19 -13.47
C ALA A 250 4.08 -20.53 -14.17
N GLN A 251 5.28 -20.67 -14.73
CA GLN A 251 5.75 -21.87 -15.46
C GLN A 251 6.37 -22.96 -14.56
N ARG A 252 6.53 -22.73 -13.26
CA ARG A 252 7.06 -23.78 -12.37
C ARG A 252 6.13 -25.00 -12.35
N PRO A 253 6.68 -26.22 -12.43
CA PRO A 253 5.90 -27.45 -12.34
C PRO A 253 5.11 -27.51 -11.03
#